data_AF-A0A961JRW6-F1
#
_entry.id   AF-A0A961JRW6-F1
#
_cell.length_a   1.000
_cell.length_b   1.000
_cell.length_c   1.000
_cell.angle_alpha   90.00
_cell.angle_beta   90.00
_cell.angle_gamma   90.00
#
_symmetry.space_group_name_H-M   'P 1'
#
loop_
_entity.id
_entity.type
_entity.pdbx_description
1 polymer ?
#
loop_
_entity_poly.entity_id
_entity_poly.type
_entity_poly.pdbx_seq_one_letter_code
_entity_poly.pdbx_strand_id
1 'polypeptide(L)'
;AERFGVSDAAMEKGILAIGNVIDTQAEYPDTVVASALWHFEPTLQAALAAISAGSFTAANYGVYSFMKEGGCSLAPLGTFEGKVPAEALALVAEKDAAIRSGSMAVEINDEEPTST
;
A
#
# COMPACT_ATOMS: atom_id res chain seq x y z
N ALA A 1 -13.89 3.79 11.52
CA ALA A 1 -12.86 3.63 12.56
C ALA A 1 -11.55 3.05 12.02
N GLU A 2 -11.58 2.10 11.07
CA GLU A 2 -10.38 1.33 10.64
C GLU A 2 -9.24 2.12 9.96
N ARG A 3 -9.47 3.31 9.40
CA ARG A 3 -8.42 4.06 8.69
C ARG A 3 -7.90 5.30 9.43
N PHE A 4 -8.74 5.90 10.26
CA PHE A 4 -8.41 7.13 11.00
C PHE A 4 -8.01 6.82 12.45
N GLY A 5 -8.57 5.79 13.08
CA GLY A 5 -8.35 5.54 14.52
C GLY A 5 -6.90 5.23 14.90
N VAL A 6 -6.13 4.59 14.02
CA VAL A 6 -4.70 4.33 14.26
C VAL A 6 -3.89 5.62 14.11
N SER A 7 -4.19 6.44 13.10
CA SER A 7 -3.56 7.74 12.89
C SER A 7 -3.91 8.73 14.02
N ASP A 8 -5.16 8.73 14.48
CA ASP A 8 -5.62 9.51 15.64
C ASP A 8 -4.84 9.13 16.89
N ALA A 9 -4.75 7.83 17.20
CA ALA A 9 -4.00 7.35 18.36
C ALA A 9 -2.50 7.65 18.27
N ALA A 10 -1.92 7.60 17.06
CA ALA A 10 -0.53 7.96 16.82
C ALA A 10 -0.29 9.46 17.04
N MET A 11 -1.18 10.29 16.50
CA MET A 11 -1.16 11.75 16.67
C MET A 11 -1.30 12.13 18.15
N GLU A 12 -2.27 11.57 18.87
CA GLU A 12 -2.47 11.80 20.32
C GLU A 12 -1.24 11.43 21.15
N LYS A 13 -0.50 10.40 20.72
CA LYS A 13 0.73 9.95 21.39
C LYS A 13 2.01 10.61 20.86
N GLY A 14 1.91 11.48 19.85
CA GLY A 14 3.06 12.12 19.22
C GLY A 14 4.04 11.13 18.56
N ILE A 15 3.53 10.00 18.05
CA ILE A 15 4.33 8.99 17.33
C ILE A 15 3.95 8.97 15.85
N LEU A 16 4.84 8.44 15.01
CA LEU A 16 4.63 8.35 13.57
C LEU A 16 3.75 7.16 13.19
N ALA A 17 3.06 7.28 12.06
CA ALA A 17 2.21 6.26 11.48
C ALA A 17 2.43 6.11 9.96
N ILE A 18 2.04 4.95 9.44
CA ILE A 18 1.88 4.69 8.01
C ILE A 18 0.38 4.56 7.75
N GLY A 19 -0.15 5.37 6.84
CA GLY A 19 -1.56 5.32 6.45
C GLY A 19 -1.88 4.11 5.58
N ASN A 20 -3.16 3.77 5.46
CA ASN A 20 -3.63 2.58 4.76
C ASN A 20 -4.79 2.89 3.80
N VAL A 21 -4.75 2.26 2.62
CA VAL A 21 -5.70 2.34 1.50
C VAL A 21 -5.75 3.68 0.78
N ILE A 22 -5.74 4.80 1.50
CA ILE A 22 -5.83 6.16 0.96
C ILE A 22 -4.74 7.06 1.52
N ASP A 23 -4.45 8.16 0.83
CA ASP A 23 -3.58 9.20 1.34
C ASP A 23 -4.35 10.09 2.32
N THR A 24 -3.92 10.09 3.58
CA THR A 24 -4.49 10.92 4.65
C THR A 24 -3.45 11.87 5.24
N GLN A 25 -2.34 12.12 4.54
CA GLN A 25 -1.28 12.94 5.11
C GLN A 25 -1.72 14.40 5.29
N ALA A 26 -2.63 14.89 4.46
CA ALA A 26 -3.18 16.24 4.59
C ALA A 26 -3.91 16.45 5.93
N GLU A 27 -4.58 15.42 6.44
CA GLU A 27 -5.25 15.42 7.75
C GLU A 27 -4.27 15.20 8.91
N TYR A 28 -3.14 14.54 8.67
CA TYR A 28 -2.15 14.16 9.69
C TYR A 28 -0.70 14.52 9.28
N PRO A 29 -0.40 15.80 8.99
CA PRO A 29 0.85 16.22 8.34
C PRO A 29 2.10 15.99 9.20
N ASP A 30 1.96 15.88 10.52
CA ASP A 30 3.06 15.65 11.44
C ASP A 30 3.11 14.21 11.97
N THR A 31 2.19 13.35 11.51
CA THR A 31 2.01 11.99 12.05
C THR A 31 2.13 10.92 10.96
N VAL A 32 1.46 11.10 9.81
CA VAL A 32 1.48 10.11 8.72
C VAL A 32 2.66 10.37 7.79
N VAL A 33 3.66 9.50 7.82
CA VAL A 33 4.89 9.65 7.01
C VAL A 33 4.62 9.40 5.53
N ALA A 34 3.83 8.38 5.24
CA ALA A 34 3.32 8.00 3.92
C ALA A 34 2.13 7.04 4.11
N SER A 35 1.40 6.77 3.03
CA SER A 35 0.33 5.76 3.01
C SER A 35 0.62 4.62 2.04
N ALA A 36 0.29 3.39 2.43
CA ALA A 36 0.15 2.27 1.50
C ALA A 36 -1.20 2.39 0.78
N LEU A 37 -1.17 2.80 -0.49
CA LEU A 37 -2.35 3.04 -1.31
C LEU A 37 -2.81 1.76 -1.98
N TRP A 38 -4.13 1.59 -2.09
CA TRP A 38 -4.74 0.50 -2.86
C TRP A 38 -5.53 1.07 -4.03
N HIS A 39 -5.26 0.54 -5.23
CA HIS A 39 -5.87 0.88 -6.50
C HIS A 39 -6.74 -0.30 -6.93
N PHE A 40 -8.05 -0.12 -6.92
CA PHE A 40 -9.00 -1.17 -7.31
C PHE A 40 -9.16 -1.27 -8.84
N GLU A 41 -8.71 -0.25 -9.56
CA GLU A 41 -8.86 -0.11 -11.00
C GLU A 41 -8.31 -1.33 -11.76
N PRO A 42 -7.09 -1.85 -11.50
CA PRO A 42 -6.56 -3.01 -12.23
C PRO A 42 -7.44 -4.25 -12.09
N THR A 43 -7.94 -4.51 -10.88
CA THR A 43 -8.86 -5.60 -10.57
C THR A 43 -10.15 -5.49 -11.38
N LEU A 44 -10.75 -4.29 -11.40
CA LEU A 44 -11.97 -4.04 -12.16
C LEU A 44 -11.74 -4.16 -13.67
N GLN A 45 -10.63 -3.62 -14.18
CA GLN A 45 -10.32 -3.68 -15.61
C GLN A 45 -10.10 -5.12 -16.09
N ALA A 46 -9.43 -5.95 -15.30
CA ALA A 46 -9.27 -7.36 -15.62
C ALA A 46 -10.61 -8.09 -15.72
N ALA A 47 -11.54 -7.82 -14.78
CA ALA A 47 -12.87 -8.43 -14.80
C ALA A 47 -13.70 -7.96 -16.02
N LEU A 48 -13.68 -6.65 -16.31
CA LEU A 48 -14.36 -6.08 -17.49
C LEU A 48 -13.81 -6.65 -18.80
N ALA A 49 -12.48 -6.81 -18.91
CA ALA A 49 -11.85 -7.43 -20.07
C ALA A 49 -12.32 -8.88 -20.26
N ALA A 50 -12.37 -9.68 -19.19
CA ALA A 50 -12.85 -11.06 -19.25
C ALA A 50 -14.33 -11.17 -19.63
N ILE A 51 -15.18 -10.26 -19.13
CA ILE A 51 -16.60 -10.18 -19.52
C ILE A 51 -16.72 -9.84 -21.00
N SER A 52 -15.99 -8.82 -21.47
CA SER A 52 -16.00 -8.40 -22.87
C SER A 52 -15.53 -9.50 -23.82
N ALA A 53 -14.61 -10.36 -23.37
CA ALA A 53 -14.12 -11.51 -24.13
C ALA A 53 -15.05 -12.73 -24.04
N GLY A 54 -16.13 -12.68 -23.26
CA GLY A 54 -17.01 -13.83 -23.02
C GLY A 54 -16.35 -14.95 -22.20
N SER A 55 -15.24 -14.67 -21.54
CA SER A 55 -14.41 -15.63 -20.81
C SER A 55 -14.43 -15.41 -19.29
N PHE A 56 -15.42 -14.67 -18.79
CA PHE A 56 -15.54 -14.39 -17.37
C PHE A 56 -15.78 -15.67 -16.57
N THR A 57 -14.91 -15.95 -15.60
CA THR A 57 -15.02 -17.07 -14.67
C THR A 57 -14.68 -16.62 -13.25
N ALA A 58 -15.07 -17.43 -12.26
CA ALA A 58 -14.51 -17.30 -10.92
C ALA A 58 -12.98 -17.49 -10.99
N ALA A 59 -12.23 -16.50 -10.52
CA ALA A 59 -10.78 -16.49 -10.51
C ALA A 59 -10.27 -15.66 -9.32
N ASN A 60 -8.99 -15.83 -8.96
CA ASN A 60 -8.36 -14.98 -7.97
C ASN A 60 -7.96 -13.63 -8.59
N TYR A 61 -8.79 -12.61 -8.40
CA TYR A 61 -8.50 -11.25 -8.83
C TYR A 61 -7.64 -10.46 -7.83
N GLY A 62 -7.38 -11.01 -6.63
CA GLY A 62 -6.53 -10.37 -5.62
C GLY A 62 -5.10 -10.11 -6.12
N VAL A 63 -4.64 -10.86 -7.12
CA VAL A 63 -3.34 -10.65 -7.77
C VAL A 63 -3.20 -9.26 -8.38
N TYR A 64 -4.31 -8.67 -8.84
CA TYR A 64 -4.32 -7.33 -9.43
C TYR A 64 -4.17 -6.22 -8.39
N SER A 65 -4.26 -6.54 -7.10
CA SER A 65 -3.96 -5.62 -5.99
C SER A 65 -2.47 -5.49 -5.70
N PHE A 66 -1.60 -6.28 -6.34
CA PHE A 66 -0.15 -6.24 -6.10
C PHE A 66 0.54 -5.11 -6.86
N MET A 67 1.69 -4.64 -6.36
CA MET A 67 2.47 -3.56 -6.99
C MET A 67 2.86 -3.87 -8.44
N LYS A 68 3.12 -5.15 -8.74
CA LYS A 68 3.46 -5.64 -10.09
C LYS A 68 2.32 -5.39 -11.09
N GLU A 69 1.08 -5.55 -10.66
CA GLU A 69 -0.12 -5.33 -11.48
C GLU A 69 -0.65 -3.88 -11.37
N GLY A 70 0.06 -3.01 -10.62
CA GLY A 70 -0.33 -1.62 -10.40
C GLY A 70 -1.43 -1.44 -9.35
N GLY A 71 -1.80 -2.48 -8.61
CA GLY A 71 -2.88 -2.45 -7.63
C GLY A 71 -2.56 -1.77 -6.32
N CYS A 72 -1.29 -1.45 -6.06
CA CYS A 72 -0.90 -0.69 -4.88
C CYS A 72 0.37 0.11 -5.12
N SER A 73 0.55 1.15 -4.32
CA SER A 73 1.72 2.03 -4.35
C SER A 73 1.96 2.70 -3.00
N LEU A 74 3.15 3.25 -2.80
CA LEU A 74 3.41 4.17 -1.70
C LEU A 74 2.99 5.59 -2.09
N ALA A 75 2.32 6.31 -1.19
CA ALA A 75 2.02 7.73 -1.37
C ALA A 75 3.30 8.59 -1.29
N PRO A 76 3.29 9.82 -1.84
CA PRO A 76 4.37 10.77 -1.64
C PRO A 76 4.65 11.04 -0.14
N LEU A 77 5.87 11.45 0.18
CA LEU A 77 6.25 11.79 1.56
C LEU A 77 5.70 13.14 2.04
N GLY A 78 5.37 14.04 1.11
CA GLY A 78 4.86 15.39 1.37
C GLY A 78 5.62 16.13 2.49
N THR A 79 4.99 16.36 3.64
CA THR A 79 5.61 17.11 4.76
C THR A 79 6.81 16.40 5.39
N PHE A 80 7.04 15.13 5.07
CA PHE A 80 8.20 14.34 5.50
C PHE A 80 9.34 14.29 4.48
N GLU A 81 9.21 14.97 3.34
CA GLU A 81 10.32 15.14 2.41
C GLU A 81 11.54 15.75 3.10
N GLY A 82 12.70 15.12 2.93
CA GLY A 82 13.94 15.50 3.60
C GLY A 82 14.03 15.18 5.09
N LYS A 83 12.97 14.64 5.72
CA LYS A 83 12.96 14.22 7.13
C LYS A 83 13.21 12.72 7.31
N VAL A 84 12.94 11.92 6.28
CA VAL A 84 13.21 10.48 6.30
C VAL A 84 14.70 10.21 5.99
N PRO A 85 15.40 9.35 6.77
CA PRO A 85 16.78 8.99 6.50
C PRO A 85 17.01 8.51 5.06
N ALA A 86 18.07 9.00 4.41
CA ALA A 86 18.37 8.67 3.02
C ALA A 86 18.59 7.17 2.80
N GLU A 87 19.19 6.47 3.77
CA GLU A 87 19.36 5.02 3.75
C GLU A 87 18.03 4.26 3.74
N ALA A 88 17.04 4.74 4.50
CA ALA A 88 15.70 4.15 4.50
C ALA A 88 15.00 4.39 3.17
N LEU A 89 15.14 5.59 2.59
CA LEU A 89 14.59 5.90 1.26
C LEU A 89 15.22 5.05 0.15
N ALA A 90 16.53 4.80 0.23
CA ALA A 90 17.22 3.93 -0.71
C ALA A 90 16.70 2.49 -0.62
N LEU A 91 16.49 1.96 0.59
CA LEU A 91 15.89 0.64 0.80
C LEU A 91 14.46 0.56 0.26
N VAL A 92 13.63 1.57 0.52
CA VAL A 92 12.25 1.62 -0.02
C VAL A 92 12.26 1.59 -1.55
N ALA A 93 13.12 2.38 -2.19
CA ALA A 93 13.24 2.41 -3.64
C ALA A 93 13.74 1.08 -4.22
N GLU A 94 14.73 0.44 -3.58
CA GLU A 94 15.22 -0.89 -3.97
C GLU A 94 14.10 -1.93 -3.91
N LYS A 95 13.36 -1.97 -2.80
CA LYS A 95 12.28 -2.95 -2.58
C LYS A 95 11.09 -2.70 -3.51
N ASP A 96 10.67 -1.44 -3.71
CA ASP A 96 9.63 -1.10 -4.68
C ASP A 96 9.99 -1.61 -6.09
N ALA A 97 11.21 -1.32 -6.57
CA ALA A 97 11.67 -1.78 -7.87
C ALA A 97 11.76 -3.32 -7.95
N ALA A 98 12.24 -3.98 -6.91
CA ALA A 98 12.35 -5.44 -6.87
C ALA A 98 10.98 -6.13 -6.90
N ILE A 99 10.01 -5.60 -6.15
CA ILE A 99 8.63 -6.14 -6.12
C ILE A 99 7.93 -5.90 -7.46
N ARG A 100 8.05 -4.70 -8.03
CA ARG A 100 7.44 -4.38 -9.34
C ARG A 100 8.01 -5.21 -10.48
N SER A 101 9.33 -5.46 -10.47
CA SER A 101 9.97 -6.32 -11.47
C SER A 101 9.67 -7.80 -11.27
N GLY A 102 9.16 -8.20 -10.10
CA GLY A 102 8.96 -9.59 -9.71
C GLY A 102 10.27 -10.33 -9.35
N SER A 103 11.38 -9.61 -9.21
CA SER A 103 12.64 -10.17 -8.69
C SER A 103 12.59 -10.42 -7.18
N MET A 104 11.66 -9.77 -6.49
CA MET A 104 11.29 -10.05 -5.11
C MET A 104 9.79 -10.33 -5.02
N ALA A 105 9.42 -11.39 -4.29
CA ALA A 105 8.06 -11.65 -3.89
C ALA A 105 7.93 -11.41 -2.38
N VAL A 106 6.82 -10.78 -1.97
CA VAL A 106 6.45 -10.69 -0.55
C VAL A 106 5.54 -11.86 -0.26
N GLU A 107 5.98 -12.76 0.62
CA GLU A 107 5.20 -13.93 1.00
C GLU A 107 3.98 -13.49 1.82
N ILE A 108 2.82 -14.04 1.46
CA ILE A 108 1.59 -13.86 2.24
C ILE A 108 1.60 -14.91 3.33
N ASN A 109 1.57 -14.47 4.59
CA ASN A 109 1.35 -15.34 5.72
C ASN A 109 -0.12 -15.22 6.18
N ASP A 110 -0.90 -16.28 5.94
CA ASP A 110 -2.31 -16.38 6.35
C ASP A 110 -2.49 -17.02 7.74
N GLU A 111 -1.39 -17.32 8.45
CA GLU A 111 -1.45 -17.76 9.84
C GLU A 111 -2.02 -16.65 10.75
N GLU A 112 -2.71 -17.06 11.81
CA GLU A 112 -3.25 -16.12 12.79
C GLU A 112 -2.13 -15.26 13.39
N PRO A 113 -2.25 -13.91 13.37
CA PRO A 113 -1.22 -13.05 13.91
C PRO A 113 -1.07 -13.28 15.42
N THR A 114 0.15 -13.58 15.85
CA THR A 114 0.46 -13.75 17.27
C THR A 114 1.01 -12.44 17.84
N SER A 115 0.58 -12.08 19.06
CA SER A 115 1.17 -10.95 19.78
C SER A 115 2.48 -11.42 20.43
N THR A 116 3.61 -10.99 19.89
CA THR A 116 4.94 -11.10 20.53
C THR A 116 5.36 -9.76 21.11
#